data_AF-A0A933E9E6-F1
#
_entry.id   AF-A0A933E9E6-F1
#
_cell.length_a   1.000
_cell.length_b   1.000
_cell.length_c   1.000
_cell.angle_alpha   90.00
_cell.angle_beta   90.00
_cell.angle_gamma   90.00
#
_symmetry.space_group_name_H-M   'P 1'
#
loop_
_entity.id
_entity.type
_entity.pdbx_description
1 polymer ?
#
loop_
_entity_poly.entity_id
_entity_poly.type
_entity_poly.pdbx_seq_one_letter_code
_entity_poly.pdbx_strand_id
1 'polypeptide(L)'
;MERLRTPLMVDAIYLFLLGLCTLSPSLVQGVFGYEVKDPGILLVLSGLFFGFGVVVWATSKDPNKYGGLAQALVIALIIGAVFLLWGWLRGLYTPRNVIAPLIINIALAVWIWMSKGES
;
A
#
# COMPACT_ATOMS: atom_id res chain seq x y z
N MET A 1 19.55 -11.25 1.49
CA MET A 1 18.09 -11.03 1.54
C MET A 1 17.55 -10.53 2.90
N GLU A 2 18.30 -10.49 4.00
CA GLU A 2 17.84 -9.85 5.26
C GLU A 2 17.41 -8.38 5.09
N ARG A 3 18.05 -7.66 4.15
CA ARG A 3 17.71 -6.26 3.83
C ARG A 3 16.29 -6.08 3.27
N LEU A 4 15.67 -7.14 2.72
CA LEU A 4 14.27 -7.10 2.26
C LEU A 4 13.26 -7.19 3.41
N ARG A 5 13.65 -7.74 4.58
CA ARG A 5 12.73 -7.93 5.70
C ARG A 5 12.10 -6.61 6.15
N THR A 6 12.91 -5.59 6.36
CA THR A 6 12.46 -4.28 6.85
C THR A 6 11.48 -3.60 5.90
N PRO A 7 11.79 -3.35 4.61
CA PRO A 7 10.86 -2.68 3.70
C PRO A 7 9.57 -3.48 3.51
N LEU A 8 9.62 -4.82 3.46
CA LEU A 8 8.41 -5.66 3.41
C LEU A 8 7.57 -5.54 4.69
N MET A 9 8.21 -5.47 5.86
CA MET A 9 7.48 -5.30 7.11
C MET A 9 6.81 -3.93 7.21
N VAL A 10 7.48 -2.87 6.73
CA VAL A 10 6.89 -1.53 6.65
C VAL A 10 5.72 -1.51 5.67
N ASP A 11 5.84 -2.15 4.52
CA ASP A 11 4.75 -2.28 3.53
C ASP A 11 3.54 -3.01 4.12
N ALA A 12 3.77 -4.11 4.84
CA ALA A 12 2.69 -4.81 5.56
C ALA A 12 2.00 -3.91 6.59
N ILE A 13 2.76 -3.14 7.39
CA ILE A 13 2.20 -2.19 8.36
C ILE A 13 1.38 -1.12 7.63
N TYR A 14 1.88 -0.60 6.53
CA TYR A 14 1.17 0.38 5.72
C TYR A 14 -0.18 -0.17 5.22
N LEU A 15 -0.20 -1.39 4.69
CA LEU A 15 -1.43 -2.07 4.28
C LEU A 15 -2.40 -2.28 5.45
N PHE A 16 -1.91 -2.66 6.63
CA PHE A 16 -2.76 -2.76 7.83
C PHE A 16 -3.34 -1.42 8.26
N LEU A 17 -2.57 -0.34 8.18
CA LEU A 17 -3.07 1.01 8.47
C LEU A 17 -4.13 1.45 7.45
N LEU A 18 -3.96 1.13 6.16
CA LEU A 18 -4.98 1.37 5.14
C LEU A 18 -6.26 0.55 5.41
N GLY A 19 -6.11 -0.72 5.81
CA GLY A 19 -7.22 -1.56 6.25
C GLY A 19 -7.98 -0.94 7.42
N LEU A 20 -7.27 -0.52 8.47
CA LEU A 20 -7.88 0.16 9.61
C LEU A 20 -8.58 1.46 9.22
N CYS A 21 -7.95 2.29 8.38
CA CYS A 21 -8.56 3.54 7.92
C CYS A 21 -9.83 3.31 7.11
N THR A 22 -9.91 2.21 6.35
CA THR A 22 -11.08 1.86 5.53
C THR A 22 -12.15 1.07 6.29
N LEU A 23 -12.01 0.83 7.60
CA LEU A 23 -13.10 0.25 8.40
C LEU A 23 -14.27 1.22 8.61
N SER A 24 -14.03 2.53 8.52
CA SER A 24 -15.05 3.54 8.78
C SER A 24 -14.95 4.73 7.81
N PRO A 25 -16.09 5.21 7.27
CA PRO A 25 -16.15 6.48 6.54
C PRO A 25 -15.52 7.66 7.29
N SER A 26 -15.70 7.75 8.61
CA SER A 26 -15.16 8.84 9.42
C SER A 26 -13.64 8.84 9.47
N LEU A 27 -13.01 7.67 9.47
CA LEU A 27 -11.55 7.54 9.43
C LEU A 27 -11.01 7.93 8.07
N VAL A 28 -11.65 7.48 6.98
CA VAL A 28 -11.29 7.87 5.62
C VAL A 28 -11.39 9.39 5.44
N GLN A 29 -12.47 10.00 5.94
CA GLN A 29 -12.63 11.45 5.88
C GLN A 29 -11.60 12.19 6.75
N GLY A 30 -11.30 11.69 7.94
CA GLY A 30 -10.31 12.30 8.83
C GLY A 30 -8.88 12.25 8.27
N VAL A 31 -8.45 11.07 7.84
CA VAL A 31 -7.09 10.80 7.36
C VAL A 31 -6.88 11.37 5.97
N PHE A 32 -7.75 11.00 5.02
CA PHE A 32 -7.56 11.35 3.62
C PHE A 32 -8.30 12.62 3.21
N GLY A 33 -9.28 13.10 3.99
CA GLY A 33 -10.14 14.21 3.54
C GLY A 33 -11.06 13.81 2.38
N TYR A 34 -11.39 12.52 2.26
CA TYR A 34 -12.24 12.00 1.20
C TYR A 34 -13.65 11.72 1.74
N GLU A 35 -14.67 12.25 1.08
CA GLU A 35 -16.06 11.99 1.41
C GLU A 35 -16.53 10.67 0.80
N VAL A 36 -16.96 9.74 1.66
CA VAL A 36 -17.29 8.38 1.27
C VAL A 36 -18.78 8.31 0.93
N LYS A 37 -19.08 7.99 -0.34
CA LYS A 37 -20.46 7.86 -0.84
C LYS A 37 -21.05 6.46 -0.65
N ASP A 38 -20.20 5.44 -0.64
CA ASP A 38 -20.58 4.04 -0.48
C ASP A 38 -19.74 3.41 0.65
N PRO A 39 -20.30 3.18 1.84
CA PRO A 39 -19.57 2.51 2.93
C PRO A 39 -19.29 1.02 2.66
N GLY A 40 -20.06 0.36 1.79
CA GLY A 40 -19.90 -1.06 1.47
C GLY A 40 -18.58 -1.33 0.75
N ILE A 41 -18.19 -0.45 -0.19
CA ILE A 41 -16.90 -0.57 -0.88
C ILE A 41 -15.72 -0.44 0.08
N LEU A 42 -15.87 0.31 1.18
CA LEU A 42 -14.81 0.45 2.17
C LEU A 42 -14.54 -0.87 2.91
N LEU A 43 -15.57 -1.65 3.22
CA LEU A 43 -15.39 -2.97 3.84
C LEU A 43 -14.66 -3.93 2.89
N VAL A 44 -14.95 -3.87 1.59
CA VAL A 44 -14.23 -4.65 0.57
C VAL A 44 -12.76 -4.22 0.52
N LEU A 45 -12.48 -2.92 0.47
CA LEU A 45 -11.12 -2.39 0.48
C LEU A 45 -10.37 -2.76 1.76
N SER A 46 -11.02 -2.66 2.91
CA SER A 46 -10.48 -3.06 4.20
C SER A 46 -10.08 -4.54 4.18
N GLY A 47 -10.97 -5.43 3.72
CA GLY A 47 -10.67 -6.85 3.57
C GLY A 47 -9.47 -7.11 2.65
N LEU A 48 -9.38 -6.40 1.51
CA LEU A 48 -8.24 -6.49 0.60
C LEU A 48 -6.94 -6.02 1.27
N PHE A 49 -6.95 -4.85 1.92
CA PHE A 49 -5.77 -4.31 2.57
C PHE A 49 -5.28 -5.19 3.73
N PHE A 50 -6.19 -5.72 4.55
CA PHE A 50 -5.81 -6.68 5.60
C PHE A 50 -5.28 -7.99 5.00
N GLY A 51 -5.96 -8.53 3.97
CA GLY A 51 -5.53 -9.76 3.30
C GLY A 51 -4.14 -9.65 2.68
N PHE A 52 -3.90 -8.58 1.90
CA PHE A 52 -2.58 -8.31 1.34
C PHE A 52 -1.55 -8.01 2.43
N GLY A 53 -1.91 -7.27 3.48
CA GLY A 53 -1.04 -7.00 4.63
C GLY A 53 -0.55 -8.29 5.29
N VAL A 54 -1.41 -9.30 5.46
CA VAL A 54 -1.02 -10.63 5.98
C VAL A 54 -0.03 -11.33 5.03
N VAL A 55 -0.29 -11.30 3.72
CA VAL A 55 0.60 -11.92 2.72
C VAL A 55 1.98 -11.28 2.71
N VAL A 56 2.04 -9.94 2.70
CA VAL A 56 3.31 -9.19 2.74
C VAL A 56 4.03 -9.42 4.06
N TRP A 57 3.30 -9.43 5.18
CA TRP A 57 3.87 -9.72 6.49
C TRP A 57 4.50 -11.11 6.54
N ALA A 58 3.81 -12.14 6.04
CA ALA A 58 4.35 -13.49 5.95
C ALA A 58 5.61 -13.55 5.08
N THR A 59 5.61 -12.84 3.95
CA THR A 59 6.77 -12.70 3.04
C THR A 59 7.96 -12.08 3.77
N SER A 60 7.72 -11.09 4.64
CA SER A 60 8.79 -10.43 5.41
C SER A 60 9.45 -11.33 6.46
N LYS A 61 8.76 -12.38 6.96
CA LYS A 61 9.30 -13.30 7.96
C LYS A 61 10.42 -14.17 7.39
N ASP A 62 10.28 -14.62 6.14
CA ASP A 62 11.28 -15.43 5.44
C ASP A 62 11.54 -14.91 4.02
N PRO A 63 12.29 -13.79 3.89
CA PRO A 63 12.59 -13.22 2.59
C PRO A 63 13.44 -14.14 1.71
N ASN A 64 14.22 -15.05 2.30
CA ASN A 64 15.05 -16.00 1.55
C ASN A 64 14.17 -16.95 0.72
N LYS A 65 13.06 -17.40 1.30
CA LYS A 65 12.10 -18.30 0.63
C LYS A 65 11.19 -17.57 -0.34
N TYR A 66 10.80 -16.33 -0.02
CA TYR A 66 9.77 -15.60 -0.77
C TYR A 66 10.28 -14.39 -1.57
N GLY A 67 11.60 -14.21 -1.68
CA GLY A 67 12.22 -13.04 -2.32
C GLY A 67 11.80 -12.81 -3.77
N GLY A 68 11.40 -13.86 -4.50
CA GLY A 68 10.82 -13.76 -5.85
C GLY A 68 9.53 -12.93 -5.92
N LEU A 69 8.79 -12.83 -4.81
CA LEU A 69 7.57 -12.01 -4.71
C LEU A 69 7.86 -10.52 -4.56
N ALA A 70 9.07 -10.12 -4.17
CA ALA A 70 9.42 -8.72 -3.99
C ALA A 70 9.20 -7.89 -5.26
N GLN A 71 9.44 -8.48 -6.44
CA GLN A 71 9.17 -7.81 -7.71
C GLN A 71 7.67 -7.61 -7.98
N ALA A 72 6.84 -8.58 -7.62
CA ALA A 72 5.39 -8.45 -7.73
C ALA A 72 4.86 -7.34 -6.82
N LEU A 73 5.43 -7.19 -5.62
CA LEU A 73 5.08 -6.12 -4.69
C LEU A 73 5.48 -4.74 -5.21
N VAL A 74 6.68 -4.60 -5.77
CA VAL A 74 7.12 -3.36 -6.44
C VAL A 74 6.13 -2.99 -7.56
N ILE A 75 5.73 -3.95 -8.39
CA ILE A 75 4.77 -3.71 -9.47
C ILE A 75 3.40 -3.29 -8.90
N ALA A 76 2.92 -3.93 -7.85
CA ALA A 76 1.65 -3.59 -7.20
C ALA A 76 1.66 -2.14 -6.65
N LEU A 77 2.75 -1.73 -5.99
CA LEU A 77 2.92 -0.36 -5.49
C LEU A 77 2.95 0.67 -6.62
N ILE A 78 3.65 0.36 -7.73
CA ILE A 78 3.68 1.23 -8.92
C ILE A 78 2.29 1.34 -9.55
N ILE A 79 1.54 0.24 -9.69
CA ILE A 79 0.16 0.27 -10.17
C ILE A 79 -0.69 1.16 -9.27
N GLY A 80 -0.57 1.01 -7.94
CA GLY A 80 -1.25 1.87 -6.98
C GLY A 80 -0.91 3.35 -7.18
N ALA A 81 0.37 3.69 -7.35
CA ALA A 81 0.82 5.05 -7.64
C ALA A 81 0.22 5.60 -8.95
N VAL A 82 0.20 4.80 -10.02
CA VAL A 82 -0.40 5.18 -11.31
C VAL A 82 -1.89 5.44 -11.18
N PHE A 83 -2.63 4.61 -10.42
CA PHE A 83 -4.07 4.80 -10.22
C PHE A 83 -4.38 6.04 -9.37
N LEU A 84 -3.57 6.33 -8.35
CA LEU A 84 -3.67 7.57 -7.57
C LEU A 84 -3.46 8.80 -8.45
N LEU A 85 -2.42 8.79 -9.30
CA LEU A 85 -2.16 9.84 -10.27
C LEU A 85 -3.29 9.98 -11.29
N TRP A 86 -3.77 8.87 -11.84
CA TRP A 86 -4.89 8.87 -12.76
C TRP A 86 -6.15 9.49 -12.12
N GLY A 87 -6.50 9.07 -10.91
CA GLY A 87 -7.65 9.59 -10.18
C GLY A 87 -7.54 11.08 -9.92
N TRP A 88 -6.33 11.56 -9.58
CA TRP A 88 -6.05 12.98 -9.45
C TRP A 88 -6.24 13.74 -10.77
N LEU A 89 -5.67 13.24 -11.86
CA LEU A 89 -5.77 13.86 -13.20
C LEU A 89 -7.21 13.89 -13.72
N ARG A 90 -8.07 12.97 -13.26
CA ARG A 90 -9.51 12.94 -13.57
C ARG A 90 -10.36 13.83 -12.66
N GLY A 91 -9.76 14.53 -11.70
CA GLY A 91 -10.47 15.35 -10.72
C GLY A 91 -11.27 14.53 -9.69
N LEU A 92 -11.01 13.23 -9.58
CA LEU A 92 -11.67 12.36 -8.59
C LEU A 92 -11.08 12.55 -7.18
N TYR A 93 -9.84 13.03 -7.12
CA TYR A 93 -9.10 13.22 -5.89
C TYR A 93 -8.52 14.63 -5.79
N THR A 94 -8.44 15.12 -4.57
CA THR A 94 -7.69 16.32 -4.19
C THR A 94 -6.23 15.97 -3.86
N PRO A 95 -5.32 16.96 -3.83
CA PRO A 95 -3.94 16.73 -3.40
C PRO A 95 -3.84 16.07 -2.02
N ARG A 96 -4.75 16.40 -1.09
CA ARG A 96 -4.81 15.80 0.25
C ARG A 96 -5.06 14.29 0.21
N ASN A 97 -5.84 13.81 -0.75
CA ASN A 97 -6.14 12.38 -0.88
C ASN A 97 -4.96 11.60 -1.49
N VAL A 98 -4.11 12.26 -2.29
CA VAL A 98 -3.19 11.60 -3.23
C VAL A 98 -1.74 11.67 -2.79
N ILE A 99 -1.28 12.83 -2.32
CA ILE A 99 0.16 13.10 -2.14
C ILE A 99 0.80 12.09 -1.18
N ALA A 100 0.23 11.91 0.01
CA ALA A 100 0.78 11.00 1.01
C ALA A 100 0.85 9.54 0.53
N PRO A 101 -0.27 8.91 0.08
CA PRO A 101 -0.21 7.52 -0.39
C PRO A 101 0.64 7.36 -1.65
N LEU A 102 0.70 8.35 -2.53
CA LEU A 102 1.58 8.33 -3.70
C LEU A 102 3.06 8.29 -3.31
N ILE A 103 3.47 9.17 -2.39
CA ILE A 103 4.86 9.21 -1.88
C ILE A 103 5.22 7.89 -1.21
N ILE A 104 4.34 7.35 -0.36
CA ILE A 104 4.57 6.09 0.34
C ILE A 104 4.74 4.94 -0.65
N ASN A 105 3.84 4.82 -1.64
CA ASN A 105 3.93 3.77 -2.66
C ASN A 105 5.25 3.82 -3.44
N ILE A 106 5.66 5.02 -3.88
CA ILE A 106 6.90 5.18 -4.63
C ILE A 106 8.12 4.90 -3.74
N ALA A 107 8.13 5.43 -2.51
CA ALA A 107 9.23 5.22 -1.56
C ALA A 107 9.42 3.74 -1.22
N LEU A 108 8.32 3.01 -0.94
CA LEU A 108 8.36 1.58 -0.69
C LEU A 108 8.78 0.79 -1.93
N ALA A 109 8.27 1.14 -3.12
CA ALA A 109 8.65 0.47 -4.37
C ALA A 109 10.16 0.60 -4.63
N VAL A 110 10.71 1.81 -4.49
CA VAL A 110 12.14 2.07 -4.66
C VAL A 110 12.94 1.32 -3.59
N TRP A 111 12.53 1.37 -2.32
CA TRP A 111 13.26 0.72 -1.25
C TRP A 111 13.28 -0.81 -1.38
N ILE A 112 12.14 -1.43 -1.70
CA ILE A 112 12.07 -2.88 -1.97
C ILE A 112 12.94 -3.23 -3.17
N TRP A 113 12.90 -2.45 -4.25
CA TRP A 113 13.70 -2.67 -5.45
C TRP A 113 15.20 -2.63 -5.17
N MET A 114 15.67 -1.59 -4.48
CA MET A 114 17.07 -1.43 -4.10
C MET A 114 17.53 -2.58 -3.19
N SER A 115 16.68 -2.99 -2.25
CA SER A 115 16.98 -4.11 -1.33
C SER A 115 17.02 -5.48 -2.02
N LYS A 116 16.45 -5.61 -3.23
CA LYS A 116 16.49 -6.81 -4.08
C LYS A 116 17.77 -6.89 -4.92
N GLY A 117 18.31 -5.75 -5.38
CA GLY A 117 19.47 -5.73 -6.28
C GLY A 117 20.80 -6.11 -5.63
N GLU A 118 20.86 -6.07 -4.29
CA GLU A 118 22.05 -6.36 -3.49
C GLU A 118 22.04 -7.78 -2.89
N SER A 119 21.14 -8.65 -3.36
CA SER A 119 20.97 -10.02 -2.85
C SER A 119 21.35 -11.09 -3.86
#